data_AF-A0A2D5YZS2-F1
#
_entry.id   AF-A0A2D5YZS2-F1
#
_cell.length_a   1.000
_cell.length_b   1.000
_cell.length_c   1.000
_cell.angle_alpha   90.00
_cell.angle_beta   90.00
_cell.angle_gamma   90.00
#
_symmetry.space_group_name_H-M   'P 1'
#
loop_
_entity.id
_entity.type
_entity.pdbx_description
1 polymer ?
#
loop_
_entity_poly.entity_id
_entity_poly.type
_entity_poly.pdbx_seq_one_letter_code
_entity_poly.pdbx_strand_id
1 'polypeptide(L)'
;MNDTAPPKPRKMDRITRRLIWLTIIVIVLLVCFAGYRHVLRRSVEAKLQAIRDAGHPATTVEFAARYPPIDGPNACEAIVVAAAMIDVTDPKFKALPFSGEGHLPGPSDPLDPDVLQLLEDFVTENHVDLTELHRATAIDPAQLNVNYALGLEMNLPALATLRTAAKYLNEEALLHLERDHPDKAVDTMLAALRVGQALRNDHCLIIELVRIACDRIAVDTFDRCLQRINLTDQQLARVDHALQAAEHPEAFSQAMQFERVCGIDLFDRIARDPSYASSPWWKSDFA
;
A
#
# COMPACT_ATOMS: atom_id res chain seq x y z
N MET A 1 30.29 -90.88 -8.66
CA MET A 1 28.85 -90.57 -8.56
C MET A 1 28.56 -90.09 -7.15
N ASN A 2 28.41 -88.77 -6.98
CA ASN A 2 27.73 -88.19 -5.83
C ASN A 2 26.77 -87.15 -6.42
N ASP A 3 25.51 -87.55 -6.56
CA ASP A 3 24.41 -86.69 -7.00
C ASP A 3 24.11 -85.68 -5.90
N THR A 4 24.60 -84.45 -6.06
CA THR A 4 24.13 -83.32 -5.26
C THR A 4 22.76 -82.90 -5.80
N ALA A 5 21.70 -83.33 -5.12
CA ALA A 5 20.34 -82.87 -5.40
C ALA A 5 20.26 -81.33 -5.37
N PRO A 6 19.57 -80.68 -6.32
CA PRO A 6 19.51 -79.23 -6.39
C PRO A 6 18.76 -78.65 -5.16
N PRO A 7 19.19 -77.49 -4.63
CA PRO A 7 18.56 -76.90 -3.45
C PRO A 7 17.08 -76.59 -3.70
N LYS A 8 16.22 -77.11 -2.82
CA LYS A 8 14.76 -76.98 -2.86
C LYS A 8 14.37 -75.50 -2.76
N PRO A 9 13.51 -74.96 -3.64
CA PRO A 9 13.17 -73.53 -3.62
C PRO A 9 12.47 -73.18 -2.30
N ARG A 10 13.05 -72.22 -1.56
CA ARG A 10 12.54 -71.73 -0.28
C ARG A 10 11.15 -71.12 -0.50
N LYS A 11 10.08 -71.84 -0.13
CA LYS A 11 8.70 -71.34 -0.21
C LYS A 11 8.57 -70.11 0.69
N MET A 12 8.43 -68.93 0.08
CA MET A 12 8.14 -67.70 0.81
C MET A 12 6.83 -67.84 1.57
N ASP A 13 6.85 -67.49 2.86
CA ASP A 13 5.67 -67.48 3.70
C ASP A 13 4.66 -66.44 3.18
N ARG A 14 3.37 -66.70 3.41
CA ARG A 14 2.25 -65.82 3.00
C ARG A 14 2.45 -64.39 3.52
N ILE A 15 3.06 -64.25 4.69
CA ILE A 15 3.42 -62.97 5.30
C ILE A 15 4.44 -62.21 4.44
N THR A 16 5.51 -62.88 3.98
CA THR A 16 6.54 -62.27 3.12
C THR A 16 5.94 -61.79 1.79
N ARG A 17 5.02 -62.55 1.19
CA ARG A 17 4.32 -62.14 -0.03
C ARG A 17 3.44 -60.91 0.18
N ARG A 18 2.71 -60.84 1.31
CA ARG A 18 1.88 -59.68 1.66
C ARG A 18 2.72 -58.43 1.87
N LEU A 19 3.87 -58.56 2.54
CA LEU A 19 4.81 -57.46 2.73
C LEU A 19 5.36 -56.95 1.39
N ILE A 20 5.76 -57.85 0.49
CA ILE A 20 6.23 -57.44 -0.85
C ILE A 20 5.14 -56.70 -1.63
N TRP A 21 3.90 -57.20 -1.63
CA TRP A 21 2.79 -56.50 -2.30
C TRP A 21 2.50 -55.14 -1.68
N LEU A 22 2.53 -55.04 -0.35
CA LEU A 22 2.36 -53.76 0.36
C LEU A 22 3.47 -52.78 -0.01
N THR A 23 4.73 -53.23 -0.05
CA THR A 23 5.86 -52.40 -0.49
C THR A 23 5.68 -51.94 -1.94
N ILE A 24 5.27 -52.82 -2.85
CA ILE A 24 4.99 -52.44 -4.25
C ILE A 24 3.89 -51.38 -4.32
N ILE A 25 2.79 -51.54 -3.57
CA ILE A 25 1.70 -50.57 -3.53
C ILE A 25 2.21 -49.21 -3.03
N VAL A 26 2.99 -49.20 -1.94
CA VAL A 26 3.58 -47.96 -1.41
C VAL A 26 4.49 -47.30 -2.44
N ILE A 27 5.34 -48.06 -3.14
CA ILE A 27 6.22 -47.52 -4.20
C ILE A 27 5.38 -46.93 -5.33
N VAL A 28 4.35 -47.63 -5.80
CA VAL A 28 3.45 -47.13 -6.85
C VAL A 28 2.79 -45.82 -6.42
N LEU A 29 2.29 -45.74 -5.18
CA LEU A 29 1.70 -44.52 -4.65
C LEU A 29 2.71 -43.37 -4.58
N LEU A 30 3.96 -43.63 -4.17
CA LEU A 30 5.03 -42.63 -4.14
C LEU A 30 5.38 -42.13 -5.54
N VAL A 31 5.46 -43.03 -6.54
CA VAL A 31 5.71 -42.67 -7.95
C VAL A 31 4.56 -41.84 -8.52
N CYS A 32 3.31 -42.26 -8.29
CA CYS A 32 2.13 -41.50 -8.71
C CYS A 32 2.10 -40.11 -8.07
N PHE A 33 2.38 -40.02 -6.77
CA PHE A 33 2.45 -38.74 -6.05
C PHE A 33 3.57 -37.84 -6.58
N ALA A 34 4.78 -38.39 -6.80
CA ALA A 34 5.90 -37.64 -7.37
C ALA A 34 5.60 -37.16 -8.80
N GLY A 35 5.00 -38.01 -9.64
CA GLY A 35 4.56 -37.65 -10.98
C GLY A 35 3.50 -36.55 -10.98
N TYR A 36 2.49 -36.65 -10.12
CA TYR A 36 1.49 -35.62 -9.91
C TYR A 36 2.13 -34.29 -9.49
N ARG A 37 3.03 -34.30 -8.49
CA ARG A 37 3.75 -33.09 -8.06
C ARG A 37 4.61 -32.49 -9.16
N HIS A 38 5.26 -33.32 -9.98
CA HIS A 38 6.08 -32.85 -11.09
C HIS A 38 5.24 -32.16 -12.18
N VAL A 39 4.10 -32.75 -12.56
CA VAL A 39 3.15 -32.16 -13.52
C VAL A 39 2.60 -30.84 -12.99
N LEU A 40 2.20 -30.79 -11.72
CA LEU A 40 1.67 -29.57 -11.11
C LEU A 40 2.73 -28.46 -11.06
N ARG A 41 3.97 -28.79 -10.69
CA ARG A 41 5.09 -27.85 -10.69
C ARG A 41 5.35 -27.26 -12.08
N ARG A 42 5.40 -28.11 -13.12
CA ARG A 42 5.58 -27.64 -14.50
C ARG A 42 4.44 -26.75 -14.97
N SER A 43 3.20 -27.05 -14.57
CA SER A 43 2.04 -26.21 -14.88
C SER A 43 2.15 -24.82 -14.26
N VAL A 44 2.59 -24.73 -13.00
CA VAL A 44 2.84 -23.44 -12.32
C VAL A 44 3.99 -22.69 -13.00
N GLU A 45 5.12 -23.36 -13.24
CA GLU A 45 6.29 -22.76 -13.92
C GLU A 45 5.92 -22.22 -15.31
N ALA A 46 5.12 -22.94 -16.09
CA ALA A 46 4.64 -22.48 -17.39
C ALA A 46 3.75 -21.23 -17.29
N LYS A 47 2.88 -21.14 -16.28
CA LYS A 47 2.05 -19.94 -16.03
C LYS A 47 2.89 -18.74 -15.60
N LEU A 48 3.88 -18.95 -14.73
CA LEU A 48 4.81 -17.89 -14.32
C LEU A 48 5.65 -17.41 -15.52
N GLN A 49 6.07 -18.33 -16.40
CA GLN A 49 6.78 -17.98 -17.61
C GLN A 49 5.89 -17.17 -18.57
N ALA A 50 4.64 -17.55 -18.78
CA ALA A 50 3.71 -16.77 -19.59
C ALA A 50 3.49 -15.34 -19.07
N ILE A 51 3.52 -15.14 -17.75
CA ILE A 51 3.48 -13.80 -17.13
C ILE A 51 4.74 -12.99 -17.48
N ARG A 52 5.92 -13.61 -17.41
CA ARG A 52 7.20 -12.99 -17.79
C ARG A 52 7.26 -12.68 -19.28
N ASP A 53 6.79 -13.59 -20.13
CA ASP A 53 6.73 -13.42 -21.58
C ASP A 53 5.79 -12.25 -21.97
N ALA A 54 4.76 -11.99 -21.16
CA ALA A 54 3.91 -10.80 -21.26
C ALA A 54 4.54 -9.51 -20.70
N GLY A 55 5.79 -9.56 -20.22
CA GLY A 55 6.54 -8.40 -19.71
C GLY A 55 6.23 -8.03 -18.25
N HIS A 56 5.47 -8.85 -17.52
CA HIS A 56 5.12 -8.57 -16.13
C HIS A 56 5.99 -9.35 -15.14
N PRO A 57 6.19 -8.83 -13.91
CA PRO A 57 6.91 -9.56 -12.87
C PRO A 57 6.07 -10.75 -12.40
N ALA A 58 6.77 -11.85 -12.14
CA ALA A 58 6.23 -13.10 -11.62
C ALA A 58 6.68 -13.38 -10.17
N THR A 59 7.63 -12.61 -9.63
CA THR A 59 8.11 -12.70 -8.24
C THR A 59 8.25 -11.32 -7.60
N THR A 60 8.26 -11.25 -6.27
CA THR A 60 8.47 -10.00 -5.51
C THR A 60 9.84 -9.39 -5.79
N VAL A 61 10.87 -10.23 -6.01
CA VAL A 61 12.22 -9.78 -6.38
C VAL A 61 12.26 -9.15 -7.77
N GLU A 62 11.59 -9.77 -8.76
CA GLU A 62 11.45 -9.19 -10.11
C GLU A 62 10.69 -7.86 -10.07
N PHE A 63 9.67 -7.75 -9.21
CA PHE A 63 8.93 -6.51 -8.99
C PHE A 63 9.82 -5.43 -8.35
N ALA A 64 10.53 -5.76 -7.28
CA ALA A 64 11.44 -4.84 -6.59
C ALA A 64 12.55 -4.30 -7.51
N ALA A 65 13.09 -5.15 -8.40
CA ALA A 65 14.09 -4.74 -9.38
C ALA A 65 13.56 -3.74 -10.42
N ARG A 66 12.25 -3.74 -10.69
CA ARG A 66 11.61 -2.80 -11.61
C ARG A 66 11.36 -1.42 -10.98
N TYR A 67 11.19 -1.38 -9.66
CA TYR A 67 10.89 -0.17 -8.90
C TYR A 67 11.90 -0.02 -7.75
N PRO A 68 13.18 0.28 -8.07
CA PRO A 68 14.19 0.48 -7.04
C PRO A 68 13.87 1.73 -6.20
N PRO A 69 14.35 1.78 -4.94
CA PRO A 69 14.27 2.99 -4.14
C PRO A 69 15.14 4.10 -4.75
N ILE A 70 14.76 5.34 -4.48
CA ILE A 70 15.54 6.53 -4.81
C ILE A 70 16.52 6.89 -3.69
N ASP A 71 17.68 7.44 -4.09
CA ASP A 71 18.66 8.06 -3.21
C ASP A 71 18.49 9.59 -3.19
N GLY A 72 18.88 10.24 -2.10
CA GLY A 72 18.91 11.70 -1.99
C GLY A 72 17.62 12.33 -1.45
N PRO A 73 17.33 13.61 -1.76
CA PRO A 73 16.13 14.29 -1.29
C PRO A 73 14.86 13.53 -1.69
N ASN A 74 13.94 13.36 -0.74
CA ASN A 74 12.71 12.61 -0.94
C ASN A 74 11.54 13.31 -0.25
N ALA A 75 10.53 13.71 -1.03
CA ALA A 75 9.37 14.42 -0.52
C ALA A 75 8.56 13.59 0.49
N CYS A 76 8.40 12.28 0.26
CA CYS A 76 7.65 11.40 1.17
C CYS A 76 8.21 11.43 2.58
N GLU A 77 9.53 11.32 2.71
CA GLU A 77 10.22 11.36 4.01
C GLU A 77 10.06 12.74 4.67
N ALA A 78 10.27 13.82 3.91
CA ALA A 78 10.13 15.17 4.42
C ALA A 78 8.69 15.48 4.90
N ILE A 79 7.67 15.04 4.16
CA ILE A 79 6.26 15.22 4.52
C ILE A 79 5.95 14.46 5.80
N VAL A 80 6.41 13.21 5.92
CA VAL A 80 6.20 12.39 7.12
C VAL A 80 6.83 13.04 8.34
N VAL A 81 8.07 13.54 8.21
CA VAL A 81 8.76 14.24 9.30
C VAL A 81 8.02 15.51 9.70
N ALA A 82 7.67 16.38 8.74
CA ALA A 82 6.98 17.63 9.01
C ALA A 82 5.61 17.41 9.66
N ALA A 83 4.82 16.45 9.14
CA ALA A 83 3.50 16.15 9.67
C ALA A 83 3.54 15.52 11.07
N ALA A 84 4.61 14.79 11.41
CA ALA A 84 4.79 14.22 12.75
C ALA A 84 5.13 15.27 13.82
N MET A 85 5.58 16.47 13.43
CA MET A 85 5.89 17.57 14.34
C MET A 85 4.65 18.39 14.75
N ILE A 86 3.58 18.34 13.94
CA ILE A 86 2.33 19.06 14.22
C ILE A 86 1.69 18.49 15.50
N ASP A 87 1.53 19.36 16.50
CA ASP A 87 0.98 19.04 17.81
C ASP A 87 -0.55 19.14 17.78
N VAL A 88 -1.19 17.98 17.98
CA VAL A 88 -2.63 17.84 18.17
C VAL A 88 -2.96 17.15 19.49
N THR A 89 -2.05 17.21 20.47
CA THR A 89 -2.21 16.53 21.77
C THR A 89 -3.27 17.18 22.65
N ASP A 90 -3.56 18.47 22.46
CA ASP A 90 -4.68 19.12 23.13
C ASP A 90 -6.01 18.45 22.73
N PRO A 91 -6.79 17.92 23.69
CA PRO A 91 -8.07 17.28 23.42
C PRO A 91 -9.06 18.12 22.60
N LYS A 92 -8.94 19.46 22.59
CA LYS A 92 -9.81 20.33 21.78
C LYS A 92 -9.74 20.00 20.29
N PHE A 93 -8.56 19.59 19.79
CA PHE A 93 -8.36 19.27 18.38
C PHE A 93 -9.07 17.99 17.92
N LYS A 94 -9.63 17.19 18.84
CA LYS A 94 -10.54 16.09 18.46
C LYS A 94 -11.80 16.58 17.76
N ALA A 95 -12.19 17.84 17.94
CA ALA A 95 -13.34 18.42 17.24
C ALA A 95 -12.99 18.98 15.85
N LEU A 96 -11.76 18.82 15.37
CA LEU A 96 -11.36 19.22 14.02
C LEU A 96 -12.10 18.38 12.95
N PRO A 97 -12.60 18.99 11.86
CA PRO A 97 -13.39 18.31 10.83
C PRO A 97 -12.70 17.16 10.07
N PHE A 98 -11.43 17.30 9.70
CA PHE A 98 -10.67 16.32 8.91
C PHE A 98 -9.77 15.44 9.77
N SER A 99 -9.03 16.04 10.71
CA SER A 99 -8.10 15.31 11.58
C SER A 99 -8.72 14.74 12.85
N GLY A 100 -9.94 15.16 13.20
CA GLY A 100 -10.68 14.69 14.36
C GLY A 100 -11.99 13.97 14.02
N GLU A 101 -12.94 14.08 14.95
CA GLU A 101 -14.32 13.58 14.90
C GLU A 101 -15.32 14.72 14.62
N GLY A 102 -14.83 15.91 14.27
CA GLY A 102 -15.63 17.09 14.01
C GLY A 102 -16.60 16.89 12.85
N HIS A 103 -17.78 17.49 12.95
CA HIS A 103 -18.72 17.51 11.84
C HIS A 103 -18.33 18.59 10.83
N LEU A 104 -18.16 18.19 9.58
CA LEU A 104 -18.03 19.10 8.45
C LEU A 104 -19.42 19.28 7.79
N PRO A 105 -20.02 20.49 7.80
CA PRO A 105 -21.36 20.73 7.23
C PRO A 105 -21.35 20.63 5.70
N GLY A 106 -22.49 20.83 5.03
CA GLY A 106 -22.55 20.79 3.56
C GLY A 106 -21.58 21.78 2.89
N PRO A 107 -21.15 21.58 1.63
CA PRO A 107 -20.10 22.42 1.05
C PRO A 107 -20.49 23.90 0.85
N SER A 108 -21.79 24.19 0.70
CA SER A 108 -22.34 25.56 0.65
C SER A 108 -22.57 26.18 2.03
N ASP A 109 -22.58 25.39 3.10
CA ASP A 109 -22.94 25.85 4.43
C ASP A 109 -21.73 26.48 5.15
N PRO A 110 -21.93 27.54 5.95
CA PRO A 110 -20.88 28.10 6.80
C PRO A 110 -20.48 27.13 7.92
N LEU A 111 -19.23 27.25 8.39
CA LEU A 111 -18.82 26.55 9.61
C LEU A 111 -19.42 27.19 10.85
N ASP A 112 -19.59 26.37 11.88
CA ASP A 112 -19.92 26.85 13.22
C ASP A 112 -18.79 27.76 13.73
N PRO A 113 -19.10 28.92 14.36
CA PRO A 113 -18.10 29.80 14.94
C PRO A 113 -17.10 29.11 15.89
N ASP A 114 -17.55 28.11 16.66
CA ASP A 114 -16.67 27.38 17.58
C ASP A 114 -15.66 26.51 16.81
N VAL A 115 -16.08 25.92 15.69
CA VAL A 115 -15.18 25.16 14.79
C VAL A 115 -14.21 26.10 14.09
N LEU A 116 -14.66 27.29 13.66
CA LEU A 116 -13.79 28.29 13.06
C LEU A 116 -12.69 28.74 14.05
N GLN A 117 -13.06 29.00 15.31
CA GLN A 117 -12.08 29.33 16.35
C GLN A 117 -11.09 28.18 16.58
N LEU A 118 -11.56 26.93 16.57
CA LEU A 118 -10.70 25.76 16.71
C LEU A 118 -9.69 25.63 15.56
N LEU A 119 -10.09 25.92 14.32
CA LEU A 119 -9.19 25.96 13.16
C LEU A 119 -8.14 27.06 13.30
N GLU A 120 -8.52 28.23 13.82
CA GLU A 120 -7.58 29.32 14.08
C GLU A 120 -6.54 28.95 15.13
N ASP A 121 -6.97 28.33 16.22
CA ASP A 121 -6.08 27.81 17.25
C ASP A 121 -5.11 26.78 16.64
N PHE A 122 -5.63 25.82 15.87
CA PHE A 122 -4.83 24.78 15.23
C PHE A 122 -3.74 25.38 14.33
N VAL A 123 -4.11 26.29 13.42
CA VAL A 123 -3.16 26.92 12.49
C VAL A 123 -2.18 27.83 13.22
N THR A 124 -2.62 28.56 14.24
CA THR A 124 -1.75 29.47 15.00
C THR A 124 -0.73 28.71 15.83
N GLU A 125 -1.16 27.67 16.54
CA GLU A 125 -0.30 26.85 17.40
C GLU A 125 0.71 26.04 16.59
N ASN A 126 0.35 25.62 15.36
CA ASN A 126 1.19 24.80 14.50
C ASN A 126 1.81 25.54 13.29
N HIS A 127 1.79 26.88 13.26
CA HIS A 127 2.18 27.64 12.06
C HIS A 127 3.59 27.33 11.55
N VAL A 128 4.55 27.06 12.44
CA VAL A 128 5.93 26.69 12.05
C VAL A 128 5.96 25.35 11.34
N ASP A 129 5.32 24.34 11.92
CA ASP A 129 5.33 22.97 11.40
C ASP A 129 4.45 22.84 10.14
N LEU A 130 3.35 23.58 10.06
CA LEU A 130 2.56 23.71 8.82
C LEU A 130 3.39 24.34 7.70
N THR A 131 4.15 25.41 7.99
CA THR A 131 5.05 26.02 7.00
C THR A 131 6.09 25.02 6.50
N GLU A 132 6.64 24.21 7.39
CA GLU A 132 7.59 23.15 7.02
C GLU A 132 6.91 22.04 6.20
N LEU A 133 5.67 21.69 6.52
CA LEU A 133 4.89 20.73 5.76
C LEU A 133 4.63 21.23 4.33
N HIS A 134 4.26 22.50 4.16
CA HIS A 134 4.17 23.12 2.83
C HIS A 134 5.49 23.00 2.06
N ARG A 135 6.61 23.34 2.71
CA ARG A 135 7.96 23.21 2.11
C ARG A 135 8.25 21.77 1.69
N ALA A 136 7.90 20.80 2.53
CA ALA A 136 8.10 19.39 2.26
C ALA A 136 7.31 18.90 1.03
N THR A 137 6.06 19.36 0.85
CA THR A 137 5.24 19.00 -0.32
C THR A 137 5.77 19.56 -1.64
N ALA A 138 6.68 20.53 -1.61
CA ALA A 138 7.29 21.12 -2.80
C ALA A 138 8.61 20.45 -3.21
N ILE A 139 9.06 19.42 -2.48
CA ILE A 139 10.28 18.66 -2.81
C ILE A 139 9.96 17.66 -3.92
N ASP A 140 10.93 17.45 -4.80
CA ASP A 140 10.98 16.35 -5.76
C ASP A 140 12.36 15.67 -5.69
N PRO A 141 12.47 14.36 -5.98
CA PRO A 141 11.39 13.40 -6.25
C PRO A 141 10.68 12.88 -4.98
N ALA A 142 9.63 12.09 -5.14
CA ALA A 142 8.87 11.47 -4.05
C ALA A 142 8.69 9.96 -4.25
N GLN A 143 9.03 9.17 -3.22
CA GLN A 143 8.80 7.73 -3.17
C GLN A 143 8.84 7.25 -1.71
N LEU A 144 8.03 6.28 -1.32
CA LEU A 144 8.09 5.68 0.02
C LEU A 144 9.34 4.83 0.27
N ASN A 145 10.11 4.50 -0.78
CA ASN A 145 11.27 3.60 -0.71
C ASN A 145 10.94 2.24 -0.10
N VAL A 146 9.81 1.68 -0.51
CA VAL A 146 9.30 0.42 0.06
C VAL A 146 10.12 -0.78 -0.41
N ASN A 147 10.42 -1.71 0.50
CA ASN A 147 11.06 -2.97 0.14
C ASN A 147 10.05 -4.00 -0.38
N TYR A 148 9.73 -3.93 -1.67
CA TYR A 148 8.81 -4.85 -2.34
C TYR A 148 9.22 -6.33 -2.26
N ALA A 149 10.50 -6.65 -2.02
CA ALA A 149 10.96 -8.04 -1.91
C ALA A 149 10.37 -8.75 -0.68
N LEU A 150 9.91 -8.00 0.33
CA LEU A 150 9.26 -8.55 1.52
C LEU A 150 7.82 -9.00 1.28
N GLY A 151 7.21 -8.66 0.14
CA GLY A 151 5.84 -9.06 -0.18
C GLY A 151 4.82 -8.59 0.87
N LEU A 152 4.05 -9.51 1.45
CA LEU A 152 3.05 -9.18 2.48
C LEU A 152 3.64 -8.84 3.86
N GLU A 153 4.92 -9.09 4.08
CA GLU A 153 5.62 -8.73 5.33
C GLU A 153 6.17 -7.29 5.31
N MET A 154 5.90 -6.57 4.23
CA MET A 154 6.32 -5.20 4.01
C MET A 154 5.64 -4.25 5.01
N ASN A 155 6.42 -3.45 5.73
CA ASN A 155 5.90 -2.47 6.68
C ASN A 155 5.69 -1.11 6.00
N LEU A 156 4.57 -0.46 6.30
CA LEU A 156 4.11 0.79 5.66
C LEU A 156 3.67 1.84 6.70
N PRO A 157 4.50 2.17 7.71
CA PRO A 157 4.10 3.03 8.82
C PRO A 157 3.80 4.47 8.37
N ALA A 158 4.47 4.94 7.32
CA ALA A 158 4.33 6.29 6.77
C ALA A 158 2.93 6.59 6.20
N LEU A 159 2.15 5.58 5.81
CA LEU A 159 0.86 5.79 5.13
C LEU A 159 -0.15 6.54 6.01
N ALA A 160 -0.22 6.20 7.29
CA ALA A 160 -1.10 6.89 8.23
C ALA A 160 -0.70 8.35 8.37
N THR A 161 0.59 8.63 8.54
CA THR A 161 1.13 9.98 8.67
C THR A 161 0.91 10.82 7.41
N LEU A 162 1.11 10.25 6.21
CA LEU A 162 0.82 10.94 4.94
C LEU A 162 -0.65 11.32 4.82
N ARG A 163 -1.56 10.40 5.16
CA ARG A 163 -3.00 10.73 5.19
C ARG A 163 -3.31 11.84 6.19
N THR A 164 -2.68 11.82 7.36
CA THR A 164 -2.80 12.87 8.36
C THR A 164 -2.25 14.21 7.87
N ALA A 165 -1.13 14.21 7.15
CA ALA A 165 -0.56 15.41 6.53
C ALA A 165 -1.56 16.09 5.57
N ALA A 166 -2.22 15.29 4.71
CA ALA A 166 -3.27 15.79 3.83
C ALA A 166 -4.45 16.39 4.63
N LYS A 167 -4.85 15.76 5.75
CA LYS A 167 -5.89 16.30 6.63
C LYS A 167 -5.49 17.65 7.22
N TYR A 168 -4.29 17.79 7.78
CA TYR A 168 -3.79 19.04 8.37
C TYR A 168 -3.76 20.20 7.38
N LEU A 169 -3.27 19.97 6.17
CA LEU A 169 -3.31 20.98 5.11
C LEU A 169 -4.77 21.36 4.76
N ASN A 170 -5.71 20.41 4.80
CA ASN A 170 -7.11 20.73 4.55
C ASN A 170 -7.79 21.49 5.69
N GLU A 171 -7.38 21.32 6.95
CA GLU A 171 -7.82 22.19 8.05
C GLU A 171 -7.38 23.65 7.81
N GLU A 172 -6.13 23.85 7.41
CA GLU A 172 -5.60 25.19 7.10
C GLU A 172 -6.28 25.80 5.86
N ALA A 173 -6.47 25.01 4.81
CA ALA A 173 -7.18 25.44 3.60
C ALA A 173 -8.64 25.84 3.93
N LEU A 174 -9.30 25.09 4.81
CA LEU A 174 -10.65 25.37 5.28
C LEU A 174 -10.70 26.68 6.08
N LEU A 175 -9.70 26.97 6.93
CA LEU A 175 -9.61 28.27 7.59
C LEU A 175 -9.45 29.42 6.58
N HIS A 176 -8.59 29.25 5.58
CA HIS A 176 -8.38 30.26 4.54
C HIS A 176 -9.64 30.50 3.69
N LEU A 177 -10.42 29.46 3.42
CA LEU A 177 -11.75 29.56 2.81
C LEU A 177 -12.68 30.45 3.66
N GLU A 178 -12.84 30.14 4.95
CA GLU A 178 -13.75 30.89 5.84
C GLU A 178 -13.36 32.36 6.01
N ARG A 179 -12.07 32.66 5.87
CA ARG A 179 -11.52 34.02 5.98
C ARG A 179 -11.45 34.77 4.64
N ASP A 180 -12.07 34.24 3.59
CA ASP A 180 -12.10 34.83 2.25
C ASP A 180 -10.69 35.12 1.69
N HIS A 181 -9.77 34.17 1.90
CA HIS A 181 -8.39 34.21 1.40
C HIS A 181 -8.18 33.20 0.26
N PRO A 182 -8.76 33.43 -0.94
CA PRO A 182 -8.85 32.43 -2.01
C PRO A 182 -7.47 31.94 -2.49
N ASP A 183 -6.47 32.82 -2.62
CA ASP A 183 -5.13 32.43 -3.04
C ASP A 183 -4.49 31.44 -2.08
N LYS A 184 -4.58 31.70 -0.77
CA LYS A 184 -4.01 30.82 0.25
C LYS A 184 -4.75 29.50 0.34
N ALA A 185 -6.10 29.53 0.25
CA ALA A 185 -6.91 28.31 0.25
C ALA A 185 -6.52 27.39 -0.93
N VAL A 186 -6.36 27.95 -2.13
CA VAL A 186 -5.93 27.22 -3.33
C VAL A 186 -4.50 26.69 -3.17
N ASP A 187 -3.57 27.51 -2.68
CA ASP A 187 -2.17 27.09 -2.49
C ASP A 187 -2.06 25.92 -1.51
N THR A 188 -2.75 26.00 -0.37
CA THR A 188 -2.77 24.93 0.63
C THR A 188 -3.45 23.66 0.13
N MET A 189 -4.55 23.79 -0.59
CA MET A 189 -5.22 22.64 -1.21
C MET A 189 -4.32 21.95 -2.26
N LEU A 190 -3.58 22.73 -3.06
CA LEU A 190 -2.59 22.18 -4.00
C LEU A 190 -1.44 21.48 -3.26
N ALA A 191 -1.00 22.00 -2.12
CA ALA A 191 -0.05 21.28 -1.25
C ALA A 191 -0.63 19.95 -0.76
N ALA A 192 -1.91 19.91 -0.38
CA ALA A 192 -2.58 18.67 0.02
C ALA A 192 -2.66 17.64 -1.12
N LEU A 193 -2.96 18.07 -2.35
CA LEU A 193 -2.90 17.19 -3.54
C LEU A 193 -1.49 16.63 -3.77
N ARG A 194 -0.44 17.42 -3.52
CA ARG A 194 0.95 16.94 -3.64
C ARG A 194 1.29 15.83 -2.64
N VAL A 195 0.63 15.77 -1.48
CA VAL A 195 0.77 14.63 -0.56
C VAL A 195 0.31 13.33 -1.20
N GLY A 196 -0.80 13.35 -1.94
CA GLY A 196 -1.24 12.19 -2.73
C GLY A 196 -0.27 11.87 -3.87
N GLN A 197 0.19 12.90 -4.59
CA GLN A 197 1.17 12.73 -5.66
C GLN A 197 2.51 12.15 -5.18
N ALA A 198 2.88 12.36 -3.91
CA ALA A 198 4.08 11.78 -3.33
C ALA A 198 4.07 10.23 -3.38
N LEU A 199 2.87 9.63 -3.37
CA LEU A 199 2.65 8.18 -3.47
C LEU A 199 2.52 7.66 -4.91
N ARG A 200 2.68 8.52 -5.93
CA ARG A 200 2.38 8.18 -7.33
C ARG A 200 3.22 7.03 -7.87
N ASN A 201 4.48 6.94 -7.44
CA ASN A 201 5.47 5.99 -7.93
C ASN A 201 5.55 4.71 -7.07
N ASP A 202 4.64 4.55 -6.12
CA ASP A 202 4.58 3.39 -5.24
C ASP A 202 3.39 2.49 -5.61
N HIS A 203 3.67 1.21 -5.82
CA HIS A 203 2.77 0.28 -6.50
C HIS A 203 2.35 -0.87 -5.59
N CYS A 204 1.48 -0.55 -4.64
CA CYS A 204 0.79 -1.54 -3.81
C CYS A 204 -0.65 -1.08 -3.59
N LEU A 205 -1.61 -2.01 -3.47
CA LEU A 205 -3.02 -1.67 -3.44
C LEU A 205 -3.36 -0.74 -2.26
N ILE A 206 -2.80 -1.01 -1.08
CA ILE A 206 -3.05 -0.16 0.09
C ILE A 206 -2.46 1.25 -0.08
N ILE A 207 -1.32 1.38 -0.77
CA ILE A 207 -0.71 2.69 -1.06
C ILE A 207 -1.61 3.49 -2.01
N GLU A 208 -2.13 2.84 -3.06
CA GLU A 208 -3.08 3.46 -4.00
C GLU A 208 -4.37 3.90 -3.31
N LEU A 209 -4.92 3.09 -2.39
CA LEU A 209 -6.10 3.47 -1.61
C LEU A 209 -5.85 4.68 -0.70
N VAL A 210 -4.65 4.79 -0.13
CA VAL A 210 -4.26 5.96 0.67
C VAL A 210 -4.08 7.19 -0.23
N ARG A 211 -3.48 7.05 -1.42
CA ARG A 211 -3.41 8.14 -2.40
C ARG A 211 -4.80 8.69 -2.74
N ILE A 212 -5.72 7.80 -3.11
CA ILE A 212 -7.12 8.17 -3.41
C ILE A 212 -7.76 8.88 -2.22
N ALA A 213 -7.49 8.41 -1.00
CA ALA A 213 -8.01 9.07 0.20
C ALA A 213 -7.44 10.48 0.40
N CYS A 214 -6.13 10.70 0.19
CA CYS A 214 -5.51 12.02 0.24
C CYS A 214 -6.10 12.96 -0.82
N ASP A 215 -6.19 12.49 -2.07
CA ASP A 215 -6.73 13.27 -3.18
C ASP A 215 -8.19 13.65 -2.93
N ARG A 216 -8.99 12.71 -2.42
CA ARG A 216 -10.40 12.94 -2.06
C ARG A 216 -10.54 14.05 -1.02
N ILE A 217 -9.70 14.05 0.02
CA ILE A 217 -9.77 15.08 1.06
C ILE A 217 -9.52 16.48 0.44
N ALA A 218 -8.52 16.60 -0.44
CA ALA A 218 -8.25 17.86 -1.13
C ALA A 218 -9.39 18.29 -2.08
N VAL A 219 -9.97 17.34 -2.82
CA VAL A 219 -11.12 17.60 -3.70
C VAL A 219 -12.37 18.01 -2.92
N ASP A 220 -12.62 17.40 -1.76
CA ASP A 220 -13.76 17.76 -0.90
C ASP A 220 -13.64 19.23 -0.40
N THR A 221 -12.42 19.72 -0.15
CA THR A 221 -12.18 21.15 0.16
C THR A 221 -12.29 22.03 -1.08
N PHE A 222 -11.86 21.56 -2.26
CA PHE A 222 -12.03 22.30 -3.50
C PHE A 222 -13.51 22.57 -3.82
N ASP A 223 -14.37 21.57 -3.61
CA ASP A 223 -15.81 21.71 -3.83
C ASP A 223 -16.40 22.83 -2.95
N ARG A 224 -15.92 22.98 -1.72
CA ARG A 224 -16.27 24.13 -0.85
C ARG A 224 -15.78 25.45 -1.41
N CYS A 225 -14.53 25.49 -1.88
CA CYS A 225 -13.97 26.67 -2.52
C CYS A 225 -14.84 27.12 -3.69
N LEU A 226 -15.26 26.20 -4.56
CA LEU A 226 -16.12 26.51 -5.71
C LEU A 226 -17.49 27.10 -5.30
N GLN A 227 -18.02 26.68 -4.15
CA GLN A 227 -19.36 27.08 -3.71
C GLN A 227 -19.38 28.34 -2.86
N ARG A 228 -18.26 28.70 -2.22
CA ARG A 228 -18.24 29.73 -1.17
C ARG A 228 -17.32 30.92 -1.41
N ILE A 229 -16.32 30.79 -2.27
CA ILE A 229 -15.41 31.89 -2.61
C ILE A 229 -15.37 32.12 -4.12
N ASN A 230 -15.10 33.37 -4.53
CA ASN A 230 -14.96 33.71 -5.94
C ASN A 230 -13.54 33.36 -6.41
N LEU A 231 -13.40 32.23 -7.10
CA LEU A 231 -12.13 31.85 -7.72
C LEU A 231 -11.94 32.53 -9.07
N THR A 232 -10.72 32.99 -9.34
CA THR A 232 -10.30 33.54 -10.62
C THR A 232 -10.00 32.43 -11.63
N ASP A 233 -10.07 32.76 -12.93
CA ASP A 233 -9.71 31.82 -14.00
C ASP A 233 -8.28 31.26 -13.84
N GLN A 234 -7.34 32.09 -13.35
CA GLN A 234 -5.97 31.65 -13.09
C GLN A 234 -5.91 30.61 -11.97
N GLN A 235 -6.66 30.79 -10.88
CA GLN A 235 -6.73 29.81 -9.80
C GLN A 235 -7.37 28.51 -10.27
N LEU A 236 -8.48 28.58 -11.00
CA LEU A 236 -9.15 27.41 -11.57
C LEU A 236 -8.23 26.64 -12.53
N ALA A 237 -7.49 27.33 -13.39
CA ALA A 237 -6.53 26.70 -14.30
C ALA A 237 -5.38 25.98 -13.56
N ARG A 238 -4.92 26.53 -12.42
CA ARG A 238 -3.90 25.87 -11.58
C ARG A 238 -4.43 24.56 -10.99
N VAL A 239 -5.68 24.56 -10.52
CA VAL A 239 -6.31 23.36 -9.96
C VAL A 239 -6.58 22.33 -11.03
N ASP A 240 -7.10 22.73 -12.20
CA ASP A 240 -7.30 21.85 -13.35
C ASP A 240 -6.00 21.15 -13.76
N HIS A 241 -4.91 21.90 -13.91
CA HIS A 241 -3.60 21.33 -14.21
C HIS A 241 -3.12 20.35 -13.13
N ALA A 242 -3.33 20.67 -11.84
CA ALA A 242 -2.92 19.80 -10.75
C ALA A 242 -3.73 18.50 -10.68
N LEU A 243 -5.04 18.55 -10.97
CA LEU A 243 -5.91 17.37 -11.04
C LEU A 243 -5.54 16.48 -12.23
N GLN A 244 -5.30 17.07 -13.40
CA GLN A 244 -4.80 16.33 -14.57
C GLN A 244 -3.45 15.68 -14.28
N ALA A 245 -2.54 16.38 -13.58
CA ALA A 245 -1.27 15.80 -13.15
C ALA A 245 -1.43 14.67 -12.11
N ALA A 246 -2.50 14.70 -11.30
CA ALA A 246 -2.80 13.65 -10.34
C ALA A 246 -3.34 12.37 -11.02
N GLU A 247 -3.95 12.47 -12.20
CA GLU A 247 -4.45 11.30 -12.93
C GLU A 247 -3.32 10.29 -13.21
N HIS A 248 -3.56 9.02 -12.86
CA HIS A 248 -2.64 7.93 -13.14
C HIS A 248 -3.41 6.66 -13.53
N PRO A 249 -3.87 6.55 -14.79
CA PRO A 249 -4.75 5.47 -15.24
C PRO A 249 -4.18 4.06 -15.02
N GLU A 250 -2.86 3.93 -15.01
CA GLU A 250 -2.17 2.65 -14.88
C GLU A 250 -1.95 2.22 -13.43
N ALA A 251 -2.11 3.12 -12.46
CA ALA A 251 -1.74 2.91 -11.06
C ALA A 251 -2.36 1.65 -10.47
N PHE A 252 -3.67 1.47 -10.69
CA PHE A 252 -4.40 0.29 -10.21
C PHE A 252 -3.85 -1.00 -10.83
N SER A 253 -3.56 -0.99 -12.13
CA SER A 253 -3.02 -2.16 -12.83
C SER A 253 -1.61 -2.51 -12.35
N GLN A 254 -0.79 -1.52 -12.02
CA GLN A 254 0.56 -1.69 -11.47
C GLN A 254 0.50 -2.22 -10.02
N ALA A 255 -0.38 -1.66 -9.18
CA ALA A 255 -0.63 -2.17 -7.83
C ALA A 255 -1.11 -3.64 -7.85
N MET A 256 -2.01 -4.00 -8.77
CA MET A 256 -2.47 -5.40 -8.89
C MET A 256 -1.38 -6.36 -9.38
N GLN A 257 -0.36 -5.89 -10.09
CA GLN A 257 0.82 -6.70 -10.40
C GLN A 257 1.61 -7.03 -9.12
N PHE A 258 1.72 -6.08 -8.19
CA PHE A 258 2.33 -6.33 -6.88
C PHE A 258 1.51 -7.33 -6.06
N GLU A 259 0.19 -7.14 -5.96
CA GLU A 259 -0.70 -8.05 -5.23
C GLU A 259 -0.59 -9.51 -5.75
N ARG A 260 -0.46 -9.67 -7.07
CA ARG A 260 -0.26 -10.99 -7.67
C ARG A 260 1.06 -11.64 -7.22
N VAL A 261 2.18 -10.91 -7.25
CA VAL A 261 3.47 -11.48 -6.84
C VAL A 261 3.53 -11.74 -5.33
N CYS A 262 2.85 -10.93 -4.52
CA CYS A 262 2.65 -11.17 -3.09
C CYS A 262 1.86 -12.46 -2.83
N GLY A 263 0.77 -12.68 -3.57
CA GLY A 263 -0.01 -13.91 -3.47
C GLY A 263 0.81 -15.15 -3.84
N ILE A 264 1.61 -15.08 -4.91
CA ILE A 264 2.51 -16.16 -5.32
C ILE A 264 3.54 -16.46 -4.21
N ASP A 265 4.22 -15.43 -3.69
CA ASP A 265 5.21 -15.58 -2.62
C ASP A 265 4.61 -16.18 -1.35
N LEU A 266 3.40 -15.74 -0.95
CA LEU A 266 2.67 -16.29 0.20
C LEU A 266 2.42 -17.79 0.04
N PHE A 267 1.89 -18.24 -1.10
CA PHE A 267 1.64 -19.66 -1.33
C PHE A 267 2.93 -20.47 -1.37
N ASP A 268 4.01 -19.92 -1.94
CA ASP A 268 5.32 -20.57 -1.95
C ASP A 268 5.97 -20.66 -0.55
N ARG A 269 5.74 -19.68 0.33
CA ARG A 269 6.14 -19.74 1.74
C ARG A 269 5.36 -20.81 2.49
N ILE A 270 4.03 -20.83 2.38
CA ILE A 270 3.17 -21.85 3.01
C ILE A 270 3.52 -23.26 2.53
N ALA A 271 3.84 -23.42 1.25
CA ALA A 271 4.23 -24.72 0.69
C ALA A 271 5.58 -25.22 1.23
N ARG A 272 6.50 -24.30 1.58
CA ARG A 272 7.80 -24.63 2.19
C ARG A 272 7.68 -24.86 3.70
N ASP A 273 6.89 -24.03 4.36
CA ASP A 273 6.63 -24.07 5.79
C ASP A 273 5.13 -23.86 6.07
N PRO A 274 4.35 -24.95 6.27
CA PRO A 274 2.92 -24.86 6.56
C PRO A 274 2.59 -24.10 7.85
N SER A 275 3.54 -23.98 8.79
CA SER A 275 3.34 -23.23 10.04
C SER A 275 3.16 -21.73 9.78
N TYR A 276 3.66 -21.24 8.64
CA TYR A 276 3.50 -19.86 8.19
C TYR A 276 2.03 -19.44 8.06
N ALA A 277 1.13 -20.36 7.66
CA ALA A 277 -0.30 -20.08 7.56
C ALA A 277 -0.97 -19.82 8.93
N SER A 278 -0.39 -20.36 10.00
CA SER A 278 -0.86 -20.17 11.38
C SER A 278 -0.05 -19.14 12.17
N SER A 279 1.03 -18.62 11.59
CA SER A 279 1.89 -17.64 12.24
C SER A 279 1.21 -16.27 12.25
N PRO A 280 1.17 -15.56 13.39
CA PRO A 280 0.55 -14.24 13.49
C PRO A 280 1.50 -13.14 12.98
N TRP A 281 2.11 -13.34 11.81
CA TRP A 281 3.01 -12.35 11.20
C TRP A 281 2.31 -11.00 10.94
N TRP A 282 0.98 -10.99 10.85
CA TRP A 282 0.17 -9.76 10.77
C TRP A 282 -0.18 -9.13 12.13
N LYS A 283 0.20 -9.72 13.26
CA LYS A 283 -0.10 -9.19 14.61
C LYS A 283 1.09 -8.50 15.28
N SER A 284 2.30 -8.58 14.70
CA SER A 284 3.50 -8.04 15.36
C SER A 284 3.65 -6.53 15.28
N ASP A 285 3.05 -5.85 14.29
CA ASP A 285 3.43 -4.46 13.96
C ASP A 285 2.28 -3.48 13.71
N PHE A 286 1.06 -3.78 14.19
CA PHE A 286 -0.08 -2.84 14.20
C PHE A 286 -0.39 -2.27 15.61
N ALA A 287 0.64 -2.10 16.44
CA ALA A 287 0.54 -1.46 17.76
C ALA A 287 1.21 -0.09 17.76
#